data_AF-A0A249SN16-F1
#
_entry.id   AF-A0A249SN16-F1
#
_cell.length_a   1.000
_cell.length_b   1.000
_cell.length_c   1.000
_cell.angle_alpha   90.00
_cell.angle_beta   90.00
_cell.angle_gamma   90.00
#
_symmetry.space_group_name_H-M   'P 1'
#
loop_
_entity.id
_entity.type
_entity.pdbx_description
1 polymer ?
#
loop_
_entity_poly.entity_id
_entity_poly.type
_entity_poly.pdbx_seq_one_letter_code
_entity_poly.pdbx_strand_id
1 'polypeptide(L)'
;MVKTLDQKNLIKTTSTEYKNLMQILMTNNINILDLVKQEDSEFNSIINKISEGAKSNFLISQILKRCRIIILQEMNGQNLLSYLLYKIRNEVIKAQLSSNIQNLNALKTNNGALPFENLPLFMNPKSYNSELSNLIHAINDFNDRKDELFARKIKNETITNKKIFNDINNLVDIEKINIYINNFNKKLDYPTYKESELFIYKEKYVYMHIFLETTLQIMDELNKKSLEIPIDYNAFIIDSLNNNSSTLNIENESKRKILEMLFKNSRIALIYGPAGTGKTFLANVVSNIFDNFEKIYLSTSNSAIQNLKKKMQARTKHYLVQYLVIFVTKKW
;
A
#
# COMPACT_ATOMS: atom_id res chain seq x y z
N MET A 1 -6.16 -16.53 -12.42
CA MET A 1 -7.22 -16.33 -13.42
C MET A 1 -8.13 -17.55 -13.58
N VAL A 2 -7.60 -18.74 -13.86
CA VAL A 2 -8.39 -19.99 -13.83
C VAL A 2 -9.15 -20.15 -12.50
N LYS A 3 -8.43 -20.04 -11.37
CA LYS A 3 -9.02 -20.16 -10.03
C LYS A 3 -9.99 -19.03 -9.67
N THR A 4 -9.83 -17.84 -10.26
CA THR A 4 -10.73 -16.70 -9.99
C THR A 4 -12.10 -16.92 -10.65
N LEU A 5 -12.17 -17.67 -11.75
CA LEU A 5 -13.38 -17.96 -12.53
C LEU A 5 -13.96 -19.36 -12.25
N ASP A 6 -13.65 -19.94 -11.09
CA ASP A 6 -14.08 -21.27 -10.67
C ASP A 6 -13.73 -22.44 -11.62
N GLN A 7 -12.63 -22.32 -12.36
CA GLN A 7 -12.13 -23.44 -13.15
C GLN A 7 -11.13 -24.28 -12.33
N LYS A 8 -11.28 -25.60 -12.35
CA LYS A 8 -10.44 -26.54 -11.59
C LYS A 8 -9.14 -26.93 -12.32
N ASN A 9 -9.10 -26.78 -13.65
CA ASN A 9 -8.00 -27.26 -14.49
C ASN A 9 -6.88 -26.24 -14.66
N LEU A 10 -5.63 -26.62 -14.37
CA LEU A 10 -4.48 -25.74 -14.58
C LEU A 10 -4.17 -25.55 -16.07
N ILE A 11 -3.93 -24.30 -16.48
CA ILE A 11 -3.40 -24.01 -17.82
C ILE A 11 -1.94 -24.47 -17.88
N LYS A 12 -1.62 -25.29 -18.88
CA LYS A 12 -0.24 -25.69 -19.20
C LYS A 12 0.34 -24.73 -20.22
N THR A 13 1.54 -24.21 -19.96
CA THR A 13 2.28 -23.34 -20.91
C THR A 13 2.62 -24.05 -22.22
N THR A 14 2.61 -25.38 -22.22
CA THR A 14 2.83 -26.21 -23.42
C THR A 14 1.57 -26.39 -24.28
N SER A 15 0.40 -25.92 -23.82
CA SER A 15 -0.84 -26.03 -24.60
C SER A 15 -0.82 -25.15 -25.84
N THR A 16 -1.47 -25.62 -26.91
CA THR A 16 -1.59 -24.90 -28.18
C THR A 16 -2.25 -23.54 -27.98
N GLU A 17 -3.37 -23.48 -27.25
CA GLU A 17 -4.04 -22.21 -26.96
C GLU A 17 -3.14 -21.19 -26.25
N TYR A 18 -2.29 -21.64 -25.31
CA TYR A 18 -1.37 -20.74 -24.62
C TYR A 18 -0.35 -20.16 -25.59
N LYS A 19 0.26 -21.00 -26.44
CA LYS A 19 1.24 -20.55 -27.44
C LYS A 19 0.61 -19.59 -28.44
N ASN A 20 -0.57 -19.93 -28.97
CA ASN A 20 -1.30 -19.10 -29.93
C ASN A 20 -1.69 -17.76 -29.30
N LEU A 21 -2.22 -17.76 -28.06
CA LEU A 21 -2.52 -16.53 -27.34
C LEU A 21 -1.27 -15.66 -27.17
N MET A 22 -0.18 -16.23 -26.67
CA MET A 22 1.06 -15.47 -26.47
C MET A 22 1.58 -14.87 -27.79
N GLN A 23 1.52 -15.61 -28.89
CA GLN A 23 1.92 -15.11 -30.21
C GLN A 23 1.03 -13.96 -30.68
N ILE A 24 -0.29 -14.05 -30.49
CA ILE A 24 -1.24 -12.99 -30.85
C ILE A 24 -0.97 -11.72 -30.04
N LEU A 25 -0.81 -11.85 -28.73
CA LEU A 25 -0.53 -10.71 -27.84
C LEU A 25 0.78 -10.01 -28.24
N MET A 26 1.84 -10.78 -28.55
CA MET A 26 3.13 -10.23 -28.98
C MET A 26 3.05 -9.56 -30.35
N THR A 27 2.44 -10.22 -31.34
CA THR A 27 2.39 -9.73 -32.73
C THR A 27 1.59 -8.44 -32.83
N ASN A 28 0.49 -8.36 -32.08
CA ASN A 28 -0.40 -7.21 -32.12
C ASN A 28 -0.01 -6.12 -31.12
N ASN A 29 0.98 -6.37 -30.25
CA ASN A 29 1.39 -5.49 -29.16
C ASN A 29 0.22 -5.05 -28.26
N ILE A 30 -0.64 -6.01 -27.90
CA ILE A 30 -1.82 -5.78 -27.07
C ILE A 30 -1.75 -6.60 -25.77
N ASN A 31 -2.40 -6.13 -24.72
CA ASN A 31 -2.60 -6.91 -23.50
C ASN A 31 -3.92 -7.71 -23.55
N ILE A 32 -4.19 -8.55 -22.55
CA ILE A 32 -5.40 -9.39 -22.55
C ILE A 32 -6.68 -8.55 -22.37
N LEU A 33 -6.62 -7.44 -21.64
CA LEU A 33 -7.76 -6.52 -21.52
C LEU A 33 -8.16 -5.94 -22.88
N ASP A 34 -7.17 -5.50 -23.67
CA ASP A 34 -7.41 -4.96 -25.02
C ASP A 34 -8.05 -6.04 -25.90
N LEU A 35 -7.53 -7.28 -25.84
CA LEU A 35 -8.07 -8.42 -26.59
C LEU A 35 -9.55 -8.65 -26.25
N VAL A 36 -9.93 -8.68 -24.97
CA VAL A 36 -11.33 -8.93 -24.58
C VAL A 36 -12.25 -7.75 -24.85
N LYS A 37 -11.73 -6.55 -25.13
CA LYS A 37 -12.50 -5.34 -25.48
C LYS A 37 -12.63 -5.10 -26.99
N GLN A 38 -12.00 -5.93 -27.83
CA GLN A 38 -12.13 -5.82 -29.29
C GLN A 38 -13.58 -5.88 -29.78
N GLU A 39 -13.86 -5.42 -30.99
CA GLU A 39 -15.19 -5.59 -31.59
C GLU A 39 -15.55 -7.08 -31.78
N ASP A 40 -16.84 -7.41 -31.78
CA ASP A 40 -17.30 -8.82 -31.76
C ASP A 40 -16.72 -9.67 -32.90
N SER A 41 -16.63 -9.13 -34.11
CA SER A 41 -16.06 -9.84 -35.26
C SER A 41 -14.57 -10.14 -35.07
N GLU A 42 -13.82 -9.17 -34.54
CA GLU A 42 -12.39 -9.28 -34.31
C GLU A 42 -12.09 -10.23 -33.14
N PHE A 43 -12.83 -10.10 -32.04
CA PHE A 43 -12.72 -10.99 -30.89
C PHE A 43 -12.99 -12.45 -31.29
N ASN A 44 -14.06 -12.71 -32.05
CA ASN A 44 -14.39 -14.07 -32.49
C ASN A 44 -13.32 -14.64 -33.44
N SER A 45 -12.75 -13.82 -34.32
CA SER A 45 -11.62 -14.21 -35.18
C SER A 45 -10.38 -14.60 -34.36
N ILE A 46 -10.04 -13.79 -33.35
CA ILE A 46 -8.92 -14.06 -32.43
C ILE A 46 -9.16 -15.36 -31.66
N ILE A 47 -10.35 -15.57 -31.12
CA ILE A 47 -10.70 -16.79 -30.38
C ILE A 47 -10.57 -18.04 -31.25
N ASN A 48 -10.97 -17.98 -32.52
CA ASN A 48 -10.81 -19.08 -33.46
C ASN A 48 -9.32 -19.39 -33.70
N LYS A 49 -8.48 -18.37 -33.88
CA LYS A 49 -7.01 -18.52 -34.00
C LYS A 49 -6.38 -19.10 -32.73
N ILE A 50 -6.84 -18.69 -31.54
CA ILE A 50 -6.38 -19.26 -30.28
C ILE A 50 -6.71 -20.75 -30.21
N SER A 51 -7.89 -21.14 -30.65
CA SER A 51 -8.40 -22.52 -30.61
C SER A 51 -7.83 -23.42 -31.72
N GLU A 52 -7.17 -22.85 -32.73
CA GLU A 52 -6.69 -23.57 -33.90
C GLU A 52 -5.65 -24.65 -33.53
N GLY A 53 -5.89 -25.88 -33.97
CA GLY A 53 -5.03 -27.03 -33.69
C GLY A 53 -5.10 -27.56 -32.24
N ALA A 54 -5.99 -27.04 -31.38
CA ALA A 54 -6.21 -27.55 -30.03
C ALA A 54 -7.08 -28.82 -30.06
N LYS A 55 -6.58 -29.91 -29.45
CA LYS A 55 -7.20 -31.25 -29.60
C LYS A 55 -8.38 -31.55 -28.67
N SER A 56 -8.59 -30.81 -27.58
CA SER A 56 -9.74 -31.05 -26.66
C SER A 56 -9.90 -30.09 -25.46
N ASN A 57 -8.96 -29.18 -25.21
CA ASN A 57 -9.01 -28.33 -24.01
C ASN A 57 -9.00 -26.84 -24.39
N PHE A 58 -10.20 -26.27 -24.60
CA PHE A 58 -10.42 -24.87 -24.98
C PHE A 58 -10.50 -23.91 -23.77
N LEU A 59 -9.73 -24.22 -22.73
CA LEU A 59 -9.87 -23.57 -21.43
C LEU A 59 -9.57 -22.06 -21.50
N ILE A 60 -8.54 -21.67 -22.24
CA ILE A 60 -8.14 -20.27 -22.39
C ILE A 60 -9.23 -19.51 -23.15
N SER A 61 -9.68 -20.06 -24.29
CA SER A 61 -10.74 -19.41 -25.07
C SER A 61 -12.04 -19.27 -24.27
N GLN A 62 -12.40 -20.27 -23.47
CA GLN A 62 -13.56 -20.19 -22.57
C GLN A 62 -13.39 -19.12 -21.48
N ILE A 63 -12.20 -19.03 -20.87
CA ILE A 63 -11.88 -17.98 -19.89
C ILE A 63 -12.02 -16.60 -20.53
N LEU A 64 -11.43 -16.39 -21.71
CA LEU A 64 -11.48 -15.10 -22.40
C LEU A 64 -12.91 -14.68 -22.74
N LYS A 65 -13.73 -15.62 -23.24
CA LYS A 65 -15.17 -15.38 -23.47
C LYS A 65 -15.88 -14.98 -22.18
N ARG A 66 -15.62 -15.68 -21.08
CA ARG A 66 -16.24 -15.36 -19.78
C ARG A 66 -15.81 -13.98 -19.28
N CYS A 67 -14.54 -13.63 -19.44
CA CYS A 67 -14.05 -12.31 -19.06
C CYS A 67 -14.67 -11.20 -19.88
N ARG A 68 -14.78 -11.38 -21.20
CA ARG A 68 -15.46 -10.45 -22.10
C ARG A 68 -16.90 -10.19 -21.64
N ILE A 69 -17.65 -11.25 -21.33
CA ILE A 69 -19.04 -11.13 -20.84
C ILE A 69 -19.09 -10.25 -19.58
N ILE A 70 -18.24 -10.54 -18.58
CA ILE A 70 -18.23 -9.78 -17.31
C ILE A 70 -17.91 -8.30 -17.55
N ILE A 71 -16.94 -8.01 -18.40
CA ILE A 71 -16.45 -6.65 -18.64
C ILE A 71 -17.40 -5.83 -19.51
N LEU A 72 -17.91 -6.40 -20.61
CA LEU A 72 -18.79 -5.67 -21.53
C LEU A 72 -20.22 -5.53 -21.02
N GLN A 73 -20.69 -6.44 -20.16
CA GLN A 73 -21.99 -6.33 -19.51
C GLN A 73 -21.92 -5.62 -18.15
N GLU A 74 -20.78 -5.02 -17.83
CA GLU A 74 -20.54 -4.26 -16.60
C GLU A 74 -20.96 -5.00 -15.31
N MET A 75 -20.73 -6.32 -15.29
CA MET A 75 -21.13 -7.16 -14.16
C MET A 75 -20.23 -6.89 -12.94
N ASN A 76 -20.75 -7.16 -11.74
CA ASN A 76 -19.95 -7.14 -10.51
C ASN A 76 -18.64 -7.95 -10.68
N GLY A 77 -17.51 -7.32 -10.34
CA GLY A 77 -16.17 -7.88 -10.53
C GLY A 77 -15.46 -7.37 -11.79
N GLN A 78 -16.11 -6.56 -12.62
CA GLN A 78 -15.55 -6.02 -13.85
C GLN A 78 -14.30 -5.16 -13.63
N ASN A 79 -14.25 -4.34 -12.58
CA ASN A 79 -13.16 -3.40 -12.36
C ASN A 79 -11.91 -4.15 -11.91
N LEU A 80 -12.07 -5.08 -10.97
CA LEU A 80 -11.03 -5.99 -10.55
C LEU A 80 -10.53 -6.83 -11.72
N LEU A 81 -11.44 -7.44 -12.48
CA LEU A 81 -11.06 -8.30 -13.60
C LEU A 81 -10.32 -7.53 -14.68
N SER A 82 -10.80 -6.33 -15.03
CA SER A 82 -10.15 -5.47 -16.00
C SER A 82 -8.73 -5.10 -15.56
N TYR A 83 -8.54 -4.76 -14.29
CA TYR A 83 -7.22 -4.49 -13.73
C TYR A 83 -6.29 -5.71 -13.78
N LEU A 84 -6.77 -6.89 -13.39
CA LEU A 84 -5.98 -8.12 -13.42
C LEU A 84 -5.60 -8.54 -14.85
N LEU A 85 -6.46 -8.24 -15.83
CA LEU A 85 -6.23 -8.50 -17.24
C LEU A 85 -5.25 -7.53 -17.90
N TYR A 86 -5.32 -6.26 -17.51
CA TYR A 86 -4.38 -5.25 -17.95
C TYR A 86 -2.96 -5.55 -17.43
N LYS A 87 -2.84 -5.92 -16.15
CA LYS A 87 -1.55 -6.17 -15.49
C LYS A 87 -1.53 -7.53 -14.80
N ILE A 88 -1.25 -8.57 -15.58
CA ILE A 88 -1.23 -9.96 -15.10
C ILE A 88 -0.03 -10.17 -14.17
N ARG A 89 -0.28 -10.05 -12.86
CA ARG A 89 0.70 -10.34 -11.81
C ARG A 89 0.18 -11.46 -10.92
N ASN A 90 0.87 -12.59 -10.95
CA ASN A 90 0.45 -13.79 -10.22
C ASN A 90 0.33 -13.55 -8.70
N GLU A 91 1.23 -12.75 -8.13
CA GLU A 91 1.18 -12.35 -6.71
C GLU A 91 -0.10 -11.59 -6.38
N VAL A 92 -0.45 -10.59 -7.20
CA VAL A 92 -1.67 -9.78 -7.03
C VAL A 92 -2.91 -10.65 -7.20
N ILE A 93 -2.96 -11.48 -8.25
CA ILE A 93 -4.08 -12.40 -8.52
C ILE A 93 -4.29 -13.35 -7.34
N LYS A 94 -3.22 -13.94 -6.80
CA LYS A 94 -3.30 -14.84 -5.64
C LYS A 94 -3.80 -14.13 -4.40
N ALA A 95 -3.39 -12.89 -4.16
CA ALA A 95 -3.84 -12.10 -3.02
C ALA A 95 -5.35 -11.77 -3.08
N GLN A 96 -5.95 -11.76 -4.28
CA GLN A 96 -7.39 -11.51 -4.43
C GLN A 96 -8.25 -12.75 -4.16
N LEU A 97 -7.67 -13.95 -4.12
CA LEU A 97 -8.41 -15.20 -3.89
C LEU A 97 -8.68 -15.44 -2.39
N SER A 98 -9.82 -16.03 -2.05
CA SER A 98 -10.14 -16.52 -0.70
C SER A 98 -10.92 -17.82 -0.73
N SER A 99 -10.82 -18.59 0.36
CA SER A 99 -11.67 -19.76 0.64
C SER A 99 -13.05 -19.37 1.15
N ASN A 100 -13.17 -18.27 1.91
CA ASN A 100 -14.45 -17.65 2.25
C ASN A 100 -14.93 -16.83 1.07
N ILE A 101 -15.95 -17.35 0.38
CA ILE A 101 -16.50 -16.80 -0.85
C ILE A 101 -17.68 -15.91 -0.48
N GLN A 102 -17.58 -14.61 -0.73
CA GLN A 102 -18.74 -13.83 -1.14
C GLN A 102 -18.66 -13.72 -2.66
N ASN A 103 -19.70 -14.20 -3.34
CA ASN A 103 -19.76 -14.13 -4.79
C ASN A 103 -19.92 -12.66 -5.19
N LEU A 104 -18.88 -12.06 -5.76
CA LEU A 104 -19.04 -10.96 -6.70
C LEU A 104 -19.65 -11.49 -8.01
N ASN A 105 -20.78 -12.21 -7.92
CA ASN A 105 -21.59 -12.91 -8.94
C ASN A 105 -20.90 -13.60 -10.15
N ALA A 106 -19.57 -13.69 -10.18
CA ALA A 106 -18.78 -14.23 -11.27
C ALA A 106 -17.31 -14.53 -10.92
N LEU A 107 -16.81 -14.01 -9.78
CA LEU A 107 -15.43 -14.21 -9.34
C LEU A 107 -15.36 -14.72 -7.90
N LYS A 108 -14.50 -15.72 -7.65
CA LYS A 108 -14.13 -16.16 -6.29
C LYS A 108 -13.10 -15.20 -5.71
N THR A 109 -13.56 -14.16 -5.02
CA THR A 109 -12.70 -13.09 -4.49
C THR A 109 -12.84 -12.91 -3.00
N ASN A 110 -11.76 -12.41 -2.39
CA ASN A 110 -11.71 -11.98 -1.01
C ASN A 110 -12.55 -10.71 -0.79
N ASN A 111 -13.21 -10.57 0.37
CA ASN A 111 -13.92 -9.33 0.75
C ASN A 111 -13.02 -8.08 0.65
N GLY A 112 -11.70 -8.23 0.86
CA GLY A 112 -10.74 -7.14 0.68
C GLY A 112 -10.57 -6.66 -0.77
N ALA A 113 -11.17 -7.32 -1.76
CA ALA A 113 -11.19 -6.86 -3.15
C ALA A 113 -12.42 -5.99 -3.48
N LEU A 114 -13.49 -6.05 -2.68
CA LEU A 114 -14.70 -5.25 -2.84
C LEU A 114 -14.45 -3.73 -2.89
N PRO A 115 -13.56 -3.15 -2.05
CA PRO A 115 -13.31 -1.71 -2.08
C PRO A 115 -12.73 -1.27 -3.42
N PHE A 116 -11.84 -2.08 -4.00
CA PHE A 116 -11.30 -1.84 -5.32
C PHE A 116 -12.36 -1.99 -6.41
N GLU A 117 -13.25 -2.97 -6.29
CA GLU A 117 -14.34 -3.13 -7.24
C GLU A 117 -15.26 -1.90 -7.28
N ASN A 118 -15.58 -1.32 -6.12
CA ASN A 118 -16.51 -0.20 -6.01
C ASN A 118 -15.85 1.16 -6.37
N LEU A 119 -14.61 1.38 -5.89
CA LEU A 119 -13.87 2.64 -6.00
C LEU A 119 -12.47 2.44 -6.61
N PRO A 120 -12.36 1.92 -7.85
CA PRO A 120 -11.10 1.44 -8.42
C PRO A 120 -10.05 2.53 -8.66
N LEU A 121 -10.43 3.81 -8.76
CA LEU A 121 -9.46 4.91 -8.95
C LEU A 121 -8.89 5.40 -7.61
N PHE A 122 -9.63 5.20 -6.52
CA PHE A 122 -9.20 5.57 -5.17
C PHE A 122 -8.55 4.41 -4.41
N MET A 123 -9.20 3.25 -4.43
CA MET A 123 -8.79 2.04 -3.73
C MET A 123 -7.72 1.29 -4.52
N ASN A 124 -7.11 0.33 -3.85
CA ASN A 124 -6.06 -0.52 -4.41
C ASN A 124 -6.49 -1.98 -4.33
N PRO A 125 -6.07 -2.85 -5.27
CA PRO A 125 -6.23 -4.28 -5.12
C PRO A 125 -5.57 -4.75 -3.82
N LYS A 126 -6.09 -5.82 -3.23
CA LYS A 126 -5.59 -6.31 -1.95
C LYS A 126 -4.08 -6.59 -2.02
N SER A 127 -3.35 -6.07 -1.04
CA SER A 127 -1.89 -6.24 -0.88
C SER A 127 -1.06 -5.71 -2.06
N TYR A 128 -1.57 -4.77 -2.85
CA TYR A 128 -0.82 -4.18 -3.96
C TYR A 128 -1.18 -2.70 -4.18
N ASN A 129 -0.18 -1.82 -4.30
CA ASN A 129 -0.43 -0.42 -4.60
C ASN A 129 -0.35 -0.18 -6.12
N SER A 130 -1.48 0.18 -6.72
CA SER A 130 -1.57 0.45 -8.16
C SER A 130 -1.17 1.88 -8.49
N GLU A 131 -0.28 2.03 -9.48
CA GLU A 131 -0.01 3.34 -10.08
C GLU A 131 -1.22 3.82 -10.87
N LEU A 132 -1.45 5.13 -10.89
CA LEU A 132 -2.61 5.73 -11.55
C LEU A 132 -2.62 5.45 -13.06
N SER A 133 -1.47 5.43 -13.72
CA SER A 133 -1.35 5.09 -15.15
C SER A 133 -1.96 3.72 -15.47
N ASN A 134 -1.68 2.71 -14.64
CA ASN A 134 -2.26 1.38 -14.84
C ASN A 134 -3.77 1.36 -14.61
N LEU A 135 -4.27 2.14 -13.65
CA LEU A 135 -5.71 2.25 -13.38
C LEU A 135 -6.44 2.94 -14.55
N ILE A 136 -5.83 3.96 -15.14
CA ILE A 136 -6.42 4.69 -16.28
C ILE A 136 -6.56 3.79 -17.52
N HIS A 137 -5.67 2.84 -17.73
CA HIS A 137 -5.82 1.89 -18.84
C HIS A 137 -6.74 0.71 -18.50
N ALA A 138 -6.80 0.32 -17.23
CA ALA A 138 -7.59 -0.82 -16.79
C ALA A 138 -9.09 -0.51 -16.67
N ILE A 139 -9.44 0.64 -16.10
CA ILE A 139 -10.80 0.92 -15.65
C ILE A 139 -11.62 1.58 -16.76
N ASN A 140 -12.84 1.08 -16.95
CA ASN A 140 -13.80 1.68 -17.86
C ASN A 140 -14.41 2.94 -17.24
N ASP A 141 -14.65 3.93 -18.09
CA ASP A 141 -15.37 5.18 -17.80
C ASP A 141 -14.82 6.05 -16.65
N PHE A 142 -14.17 7.16 -17.02
CA PHE A 142 -13.60 8.15 -16.10
C PHE A 142 -14.58 9.26 -15.75
N ASN A 143 -15.62 9.46 -16.55
CA ASN A 143 -16.43 10.68 -16.47
C ASN A 143 -17.21 10.75 -15.16
N ASP A 144 -17.72 9.61 -14.70
CA ASP A 144 -18.53 9.48 -13.49
C ASP A 144 -17.71 9.15 -12.22
N ARG A 145 -16.38 9.18 -12.34
CA ARG A 145 -15.42 8.86 -11.26
C ARG A 145 -14.47 10.01 -10.92
N LYS A 146 -14.80 11.23 -11.32
CA LYS A 146 -14.00 12.44 -11.00
C LYS A 146 -13.85 12.67 -9.50
N ASP A 147 -14.85 12.28 -8.73
CA ASP A 147 -14.85 12.31 -7.27
C ASP A 147 -13.82 11.33 -6.66
N GLU A 148 -13.64 10.14 -7.24
CA GLU A 148 -12.57 9.20 -6.84
C GLU A 148 -11.18 9.76 -7.13
N LEU A 149 -11.00 10.36 -8.32
CA LEU A 149 -9.73 11.00 -8.70
C LEU A 149 -9.42 12.19 -7.78
N PHE A 150 -10.44 12.98 -7.42
CA PHE A 150 -10.31 14.07 -6.45
C PHE A 150 -9.86 13.54 -5.09
N ALA A 151 -10.52 12.51 -4.54
CA ALA A 151 -10.12 11.90 -3.28
C ALA A 151 -8.70 11.32 -3.33
N ARG A 152 -8.31 10.68 -4.45
CA ARG A 152 -6.95 10.18 -4.66
C ARG A 152 -5.94 11.32 -4.67
N LYS A 153 -6.27 12.46 -5.29
CA LYS A 153 -5.42 13.66 -5.31
C LYS A 153 -5.20 14.17 -3.89
N ILE A 154 -6.25 14.38 -3.10
CA ILE A 154 -6.14 14.84 -1.71
C ILE A 154 -5.29 13.88 -0.87
N LYS A 155 -5.49 12.57 -1.03
CA LYS A 155 -4.67 11.54 -0.37
C LYS A 155 -3.20 11.66 -0.75
N ASN A 156 -2.90 11.80 -2.04
CA ASN A 156 -1.53 11.90 -2.52
C ASN A 156 -0.87 13.22 -2.11
N GLU A 157 -1.58 14.34 -2.13
CA GLU A 157 -1.07 15.63 -1.65
C GLU A 157 -0.76 15.57 -0.15
N THR A 158 -1.64 14.95 0.63
CA THR A 158 -1.44 14.77 2.07
C THR A 158 -0.17 13.97 2.37
N ILE A 159 0.03 12.85 1.66
CA ILE A 159 1.20 11.97 1.82
C ILE A 159 2.47 12.67 1.35
N THR A 160 2.46 13.27 0.15
CA THR A 160 3.64 13.90 -0.46
C THR A 160 4.08 15.14 0.29
N ASN A 161 3.13 16.03 0.62
CA ASN A 161 3.43 17.30 1.27
C ASN A 161 3.51 17.20 2.80
N LYS A 162 3.13 16.04 3.37
CA LYS A 162 3.07 15.80 4.83
C LYS A 162 2.19 16.83 5.55
N LYS A 163 1.07 17.20 4.93
CA LYS A 163 0.09 18.17 5.44
C LYS A 163 -1.30 17.55 5.37
N ILE A 164 -1.96 17.41 6.51
CA ILE A 164 -3.32 16.83 6.60
C ILE A 164 -4.33 17.75 5.90
N PHE A 165 -4.19 19.06 6.10
CA PHE A 165 -5.09 20.08 5.57
C PHE A 165 -4.55 20.64 4.25
N ASN A 166 -5.30 20.45 3.17
CA ASN A 166 -4.97 20.93 1.83
C ASN A 166 -5.80 22.18 1.52
N ASP A 167 -5.15 23.28 1.16
CA ASP A 167 -5.83 24.56 0.88
C ASP A 167 -6.66 24.46 -0.40
N ILE A 168 -7.94 24.78 -0.30
CA ILE A 168 -8.91 24.72 -1.40
C ILE A 168 -8.45 25.58 -2.59
N ASN A 169 -7.80 26.71 -2.35
CA ASN A 169 -7.37 27.62 -3.40
C ASN A 169 -6.26 27.04 -4.29
N ASN A 170 -5.57 25.99 -3.82
CA ASN A 170 -4.55 25.30 -4.60
C ASN A 170 -5.13 24.13 -5.44
N LEU A 171 -6.43 23.88 -5.34
CA LEU A 171 -7.12 22.81 -6.04
C LEU A 171 -7.75 23.33 -7.34
N VAL A 172 -7.94 22.40 -8.28
CA VAL A 172 -8.63 22.67 -9.56
C VAL A 172 -10.12 22.43 -9.33
N ASP A 173 -10.98 23.10 -10.11
CA ASP A 173 -12.44 22.98 -10.04
C ASP A 173 -13.02 23.31 -8.66
N ILE A 174 -12.61 24.45 -8.08
CA ILE A 174 -13.02 24.89 -6.73
C ILE A 174 -14.53 24.83 -6.53
N GLU A 175 -15.29 25.27 -7.54
CA GLU A 175 -16.76 25.28 -7.54
C GLU A 175 -17.39 23.89 -7.38
N LYS A 176 -16.67 22.82 -7.76
CA LYS A 176 -17.15 21.43 -7.74
C LYS A 176 -16.67 20.64 -6.53
N ILE A 177 -15.81 21.20 -5.67
CA ILE A 177 -15.24 20.47 -4.53
C ILE A 177 -16.32 19.88 -3.63
N ASN A 178 -17.36 20.66 -3.29
CA ASN A 178 -18.47 20.17 -2.48
C ASN A 178 -19.20 18.99 -3.15
N ILE A 179 -19.38 19.04 -4.47
CA ILE A 179 -20.03 17.97 -5.23
C ILE A 179 -19.15 16.71 -5.21
N TYR A 180 -17.84 16.86 -5.44
CA TYR A 180 -16.90 15.75 -5.41
C TYR A 180 -16.83 15.09 -4.03
N ILE A 181 -16.76 15.88 -2.95
CA ILE A 181 -16.74 15.37 -1.57
C ILE A 181 -18.03 14.61 -1.26
N ASN A 182 -19.20 15.20 -1.55
CA ASN A 182 -20.49 14.58 -1.25
C ASN A 182 -20.70 13.28 -2.04
N ASN A 183 -20.34 13.26 -3.32
CA ASN A 183 -20.48 12.07 -4.15
C ASN A 183 -19.51 10.97 -3.69
N PHE A 184 -18.25 11.32 -3.41
CA PHE A 184 -17.26 10.37 -2.94
C PHE A 184 -17.66 9.76 -1.60
N ASN A 185 -18.02 10.58 -0.61
CA ASN A 185 -18.40 10.10 0.72
C ASN A 185 -19.64 9.20 0.68
N LYS A 186 -20.62 9.49 -0.18
CA LYS A 186 -21.79 8.61 -0.40
C LYS A 186 -21.43 7.24 -0.95
N LYS A 187 -20.35 7.12 -1.72
CA LYS A 187 -19.88 5.83 -2.27
C LYS A 187 -19.10 4.99 -1.25
N LEU A 188 -18.75 5.53 -0.08
CA LEU A 188 -18.05 4.79 0.99
C LEU A 188 -19.02 3.88 1.76
N ASP A 189 -19.53 2.85 1.08
CA ASP A 189 -20.56 1.94 1.61
C ASP A 189 -19.99 0.75 2.42
N TYR A 190 -18.75 0.84 2.90
CA TYR A 190 -18.12 -0.24 3.64
C TYR A 190 -17.50 0.28 4.95
N PRO A 191 -17.87 -0.29 6.12
CA PRO A 191 -17.50 0.26 7.44
C PRO A 191 -16.00 0.50 7.59
N THR A 192 -15.17 -0.40 7.04
CA THR A 192 -13.71 -0.35 7.13
C THR A 192 -13.08 0.85 6.39
N TYR A 193 -13.84 1.60 5.59
CA TYR A 193 -13.31 2.73 4.82
C TYR A 193 -14.10 4.03 5.01
N LYS A 194 -15.07 4.07 5.94
CA LYS A 194 -15.72 5.34 6.31
C LYS A 194 -14.73 6.38 6.83
N GLU A 195 -13.63 5.94 7.44
CA GLU A 195 -12.55 6.83 7.85
C GLU A 195 -11.87 7.53 6.65
N SER A 196 -12.07 7.07 5.42
CA SER A 196 -11.56 7.76 4.22
C SER A 196 -12.43 8.93 3.76
N GLU A 197 -13.48 9.28 4.50
CA GLU A 197 -14.33 10.45 4.21
C GLU A 197 -13.52 11.74 4.12
N LEU A 198 -13.96 12.61 3.21
CA LEU A 198 -13.43 13.95 3.03
C LEU A 198 -14.29 14.97 3.76
N PHE A 199 -13.64 15.96 4.35
CA PHE A 199 -14.29 17.05 5.08
C PHE A 199 -13.68 18.40 4.70
N ILE A 200 -14.49 19.44 4.82
CA ILE A 200 -14.06 20.83 4.71
C ILE A 200 -13.92 21.43 6.11
N TYR A 201 -12.74 21.94 6.42
CA TYR A 201 -12.44 22.65 7.65
C TYR A 201 -12.31 24.15 7.40
N LYS A 202 -13.06 24.95 8.17
CA LYS A 202 -13.08 26.43 8.11
C LYS A 202 -13.27 26.99 6.70
N GLU A 203 -14.04 26.29 5.86
CA GLU A 203 -14.31 26.67 4.46
C GLU A 203 -13.05 26.86 3.60
N LYS A 204 -11.88 26.42 4.08
CA LYS A 204 -10.58 26.71 3.48
C LYS A 204 -9.77 25.47 3.19
N TYR A 205 -9.94 24.42 4.00
CA TYR A 205 -9.10 23.24 3.90
C TYR A 205 -9.92 21.98 3.65
N VAL A 206 -9.51 21.19 2.66
CA VAL A 206 -10.01 19.82 2.47
C VAL A 206 -9.03 18.86 3.13
N TYR A 207 -9.56 17.91 3.89
CA TYR A 207 -8.78 16.84 4.49
C TYR A 207 -9.54 15.53 4.46
N MET A 208 -8.80 14.43 4.58
CA MET A 208 -9.35 13.09 4.72
C MET A 208 -9.27 12.65 6.18
N HIS A 209 -10.38 12.18 6.72
CA HIS A 209 -10.57 11.94 8.15
C HIS A 209 -9.54 10.99 8.75
N ILE A 210 -9.21 9.90 8.05
CA ILE A 210 -8.24 8.89 8.50
C ILE A 210 -6.89 9.50 8.87
N PHE A 211 -6.41 10.49 8.11
CA PHE A 211 -5.12 11.11 8.40
C PHE A 211 -5.17 11.95 9.68
N LEU A 212 -6.29 12.62 9.94
CA LEU A 212 -6.48 13.38 11.17
C LEU A 212 -6.58 12.45 12.38
N GLU A 213 -7.52 11.49 12.33
CA GLU A 213 -7.77 10.56 13.44
C GLU A 213 -6.53 9.72 13.76
N THR A 214 -5.88 9.15 12.75
CA THR A 214 -4.67 8.35 12.97
C THR A 214 -3.56 9.20 13.59
N THR A 215 -3.43 10.46 13.18
CA THR A 215 -2.43 11.37 13.76
C THR A 215 -2.74 11.68 15.22
N LEU A 216 -4.00 11.98 15.55
CA LEU A 216 -4.44 12.24 16.92
C LEU A 216 -4.24 11.01 17.80
N GLN A 217 -4.64 9.83 17.33
CA GLN A 217 -4.44 8.56 18.04
C GLN A 217 -2.96 8.28 18.32
N ILE A 218 -2.08 8.51 17.33
CA ILE A 218 -0.63 8.38 17.53
C ILE A 218 -0.14 9.38 18.58
N MET A 219 -0.56 10.65 18.50
CA MET A 219 -0.16 11.67 19.46
C MET A 219 -0.62 11.32 20.88
N ASP A 220 -1.84 10.83 21.04
CA ASP A 220 -2.37 10.42 22.34
C ASP A 220 -1.63 9.23 22.92
N GLU A 221 -1.33 8.20 22.11
CA GLU A 221 -0.54 7.05 22.56
C GLU A 221 0.89 7.45 22.93
N LEU A 222 1.52 8.34 22.16
CA LEU A 222 2.82 8.90 22.51
C LEU A 222 2.76 9.70 23.81
N ASN A 223 1.75 10.54 24.00
CA ASN A 223 1.57 11.31 25.23
C ASN A 223 1.39 10.40 26.45
N LYS A 224 0.51 9.39 26.37
CA LYS A 224 0.32 8.41 27.45
C LYS A 224 1.63 7.70 27.80
N LYS A 225 2.34 7.19 26.79
CA LYS A 225 3.64 6.51 26.98
C LYS A 225 4.72 7.45 27.51
N SER A 226 4.65 8.73 27.18
CA SER A 226 5.63 9.71 27.64
C SER A 226 5.57 9.96 29.15
N LEU A 227 4.39 9.80 29.75
CA LEU A 227 4.12 10.01 31.18
C LEU A 227 4.43 8.77 32.04
N GLU A 228 4.56 7.59 31.43
CA GLU A 228 4.93 6.36 32.12
C GLU A 228 6.43 6.38 32.45
N ILE A 229 6.83 6.75 33.66
CA ILE A 229 8.23 6.65 34.11
C ILE A 229 8.50 5.21 34.57
N PRO A 230 9.38 4.44 33.91
CA PRO A 230 9.76 3.14 34.42
C PRO A 230 10.68 3.32 35.64
N ILE A 231 10.27 2.73 36.77
CA ILE A 231 11.11 2.59 37.95
C ILE A 231 12.38 1.81 37.53
N ASP A 232 13.56 2.27 37.95
CA ASP A 232 14.88 1.66 37.72
C ASP A 232 15.47 1.70 36.29
N TYR A 233 14.80 2.34 35.33
CA TYR A 233 15.32 2.40 33.95
C TYR A 233 16.66 3.14 33.84
N ASN A 234 16.82 4.23 34.61
CA ASN A 234 18.07 4.98 34.65
C ASN A 234 19.23 4.18 35.23
N ALA A 235 18.97 3.42 36.30
CA ALA A 235 19.96 2.55 36.90
C ALA A 235 20.40 1.48 35.89
N PHE A 236 19.44 0.85 35.20
CA PHE A 236 19.72 -0.11 34.12
C PHE A 236 20.57 0.49 33.00
N ILE A 237 20.26 1.69 32.53
CA ILE A 237 21.02 2.37 31.47
C ILE A 237 22.44 2.69 31.93
N ILE A 238 22.60 3.26 33.12
CA ILE A 238 23.93 3.60 33.69
C ILE A 238 24.77 2.34 33.86
N ASP A 239 24.19 1.28 34.44
CA ASP A 239 24.87 0.00 34.63
C ASP A 239 25.26 -0.63 33.27
N SER A 240 24.34 -0.63 32.31
CA SER A 240 24.62 -1.12 30.95
C SER A 240 25.71 -0.33 30.25
N LEU A 241 25.78 0.99 30.43
CA LEU A 241 26.83 1.84 29.86
C LEU A 241 28.20 1.60 30.53
N ASN A 242 28.23 1.32 31.83
CA ASN A 242 29.45 1.01 32.57
C ASN A 242 30.00 -0.36 32.15
N ASN A 243 29.14 -1.39 32.15
CA ASN A 243 29.51 -2.77 31.88
C ASN A 243 29.91 -3.00 30.41
N ASN A 244 29.45 -2.16 29.48
CA ASN A 244 29.77 -2.24 28.05
C ASN A 244 30.67 -1.09 27.55
N SER A 245 31.31 -0.34 28.46
CA SER A 245 32.10 0.85 28.10
C SER A 245 33.25 0.57 27.13
N SER A 246 33.90 -0.59 27.24
CA SER A 246 35.01 -1.03 26.38
C SER A 246 34.56 -1.55 25.01
N THR A 247 33.31 -2.01 24.86
CA THR A 247 32.77 -2.57 23.61
C THR A 247 31.97 -1.55 22.80
N LEU A 248 31.44 -0.50 23.45
CA LEU A 248 30.60 0.52 22.82
C LEU A 248 31.37 1.71 22.24
N ASN A 249 32.70 1.79 22.42
CA ASN A 249 33.57 2.89 21.95
C ASN A 249 32.96 4.29 22.18
N ILE A 250 32.44 4.53 23.39
CA ILE A 250 31.86 5.84 23.75
C ILE A 250 33.00 6.77 24.16
N GLU A 251 33.75 7.27 23.19
CA GLU A 251 34.93 8.11 23.41
C GLU A 251 34.60 9.52 23.90
N ASN A 252 33.33 9.94 23.82
CA ASN A 252 32.92 11.32 24.07
C ASN A 252 31.91 11.41 25.23
N GLU A 253 32.30 12.11 26.30
CA GLU A 253 31.48 12.37 27.48
C GLU A 253 30.13 13.02 27.13
N SER A 254 30.07 13.86 26.09
CA SER A 254 28.82 14.48 25.65
C SER A 254 27.82 13.45 25.11
N LYS A 255 28.27 12.42 24.39
CA LYS A 255 27.40 11.32 23.91
C LYS A 255 26.93 10.44 25.05
N ARG A 256 27.79 10.22 26.05
CA ARG A 256 27.44 9.47 27.26
C ARG A 256 26.33 10.17 28.03
N LYS A 257 26.46 11.48 28.28
CA LYS A 257 25.42 12.29 28.93
C LYS A 257 24.09 12.25 28.18
N ILE A 258 24.12 12.31 26.84
CA ILE A 258 22.90 12.15 26.03
C ILE A 258 22.23 10.81 26.34
N LEU A 259 22.97 9.69 26.30
CA LEU A 259 22.43 8.35 26.54
C LEU A 259 21.84 8.18 27.94
N GLU A 260 22.50 8.73 28.97
CA GLU A 260 22.01 8.74 30.36
C GLU A 260 20.72 9.56 30.52
N MET A 261 20.49 10.56 29.65
CA MET A 261 19.30 11.40 29.70
C MET A 261 18.12 10.89 28.86
N LEU A 262 18.34 10.04 27.84
CA LEU A 262 17.33 9.68 26.83
C LEU A 262 16.01 9.20 27.44
N PHE A 263 16.08 8.37 28.47
CA PHE A 263 14.91 7.70 29.07
C PHE A 263 14.67 8.13 30.52
N LYS A 264 15.30 9.25 30.95
CA LYS A 264 15.32 9.64 32.36
C LYS A 264 13.95 9.92 32.93
N ASN A 265 13.14 10.63 32.15
CA ASN A 265 11.83 11.11 32.56
C ASN A 265 10.71 10.61 31.64
N SER A 266 11.01 9.70 30.70
CA SER A 266 10.05 9.26 29.68
C SER A 266 10.48 7.94 29.04
N ARG A 267 9.50 7.12 28.63
CA ARG A 267 9.73 5.97 27.73
C ARG A 267 10.02 6.37 26.29
N ILE A 268 9.78 7.64 25.95
CA ILE A 268 9.99 8.16 24.60
C ILE A 268 11.18 9.10 24.62
N ALA A 269 12.12 8.85 23.71
CA ALA A 269 13.29 9.69 23.50
C ALA A 269 13.32 10.22 22.08
N LEU A 270 13.71 11.49 21.93
CA LEU A 270 13.85 12.15 20.65
C LEU A 270 15.27 12.64 20.45
N ILE A 271 15.95 12.13 19.43
CA ILE A 271 17.32 12.56 19.09
C ILE A 271 17.28 13.34 17.78
N TYR A 272 17.58 14.64 17.84
CA TYR A 272 17.64 15.52 16.68
C TYR A 272 19.03 16.15 16.55
N GLY A 273 19.42 16.52 15.34
CA GLY A 273 20.68 17.24 15.10
C GLY A 273 21.16 17.20 13.64
N PRO A 274 22.16 18.01 13.27
CA PRO A 274 22.71 18.08 11.91
C PRO A 274 23.27 16.76 11.37
N ALA A 275 23.49 16.65 10.07
CA ALA A 275 24.20 15.51 9.49
C ALA A 275 25.61 15.39 10.09
N GLY A 276 26.11 14.16 10.27
CA GLY A 276 27.45 13.92 10.82
C GLY A 276 27.57 13.93 12.35
N THR A 277 26.53 14.35 13.11
CA THR A 277 26.62 14.45 14.59
C THR A 277 26.50 13.13 15.35
N GLY A 278 26.66 11.98 14.68
CA GLY A 278 26.67 10.69 15.35
C GLY A 278 25.31 10.15 15.81
N LYS A 279 24.17 10.65 15.29
CA LYS A 279 22.83 10.11 15.62
C LYS A 279 22.72 8.59 15.42
N THR A 280 23.29 8.07 14.33
CA THR A 280 23.30 6.63 14.06
C THR A 280 24.16 5.85 15.06
N PHE A 281 25.23 6.47 15.58
CA PHE A 281 26.04 5.88 16.65
C PHE A 281 25.21 5.78 17.94
N LEU A 282 24.53 6.85 18.34
CA LEU A 282 23.66 6.83 19.53
C LEU A 282 22.57 5.75 19.40
N ALA A 283 21.95 5.64 18.22
CA ALA A 283 20.98 4.60 17.94
C ALA A 283 21.57 3.18 18.10
N ASN A 284 22.81 2.97 17.65
CA ASN A 284 23.50 1.69 17.78
C ASN A 284 23.82 1.33 19.22
N VAL A 285 24.24 2.32 20.02
CA VAL A 285 24.46 2.12 21.44
C VAL A 285 23.16 1.73 22.15
N VAL A 286 22.06 2.45 21.89
CA VAL A 286 20.73 2.10 22.42
C VAL A 286 20.32 0.68 22.01
N SER A 287 20.50 0.32 20.73
CA SER A 287 20.24 -1.04 20.24
C SER A 287 20.97 -2.10 21.07
N ASN A 288 22.26 -1.89 21.33
CA ASN A 288 23.09 -2.85 22.05
C ASN A 288 22.72 -2.95 23.54
N ILE A 289 22.36 -1.83 24.18
CA ILE A 289 21.85 -1.85 25.56
C ILE A 289 20.62 -2.75 25.68
N PHE A 290 19.74 -2.73 24.68
CA PHE A 290 18.52 -3.53 24.67
C PHE A 290 18.66 -4.84 23.88
N ASP A 291 19.84 -5.47 23.82
CA ASP A 291 20.04 -6.66 22.96
C ASP A 291 19.17 -7.87 23.31
N ASN A 292 18.79 -8.01 24.57
CA ASN A 292 17.92 -9.09 25.02
C ASN A 292 16.42 -8.83 24.77
N PHE A 293 16.06 -7.68 24.20
CA PHE A 293 14.67 -7.32 23.91
C PHE A 293 14.34 -7.46 22.43
N GLU A 294 13.07 -7.77 22.15
CA GLU A 294 12.57 -7.71 20.78
C GLU A 294 12.51 -6.24 20.33
N LYS A 295 13.17 -5.98 19.19
CA LYS A 295 13.38 -4.64 18.65
C LYS A 295 12.83 -4.54 17.25
N ILE A 296 12.13 -3.45 16.98
CA ILE A 296 11.63 -3.13 15.66
C ILE A 296 12.32 -1.85 15.18
N TYR A 297 12.89 -1.88 13.97
CA TYR A 297 13.61 -0.75 13.35
C TYR A 297 12.89 -0.18 12.15
N LEU A 298 13.02 1.13 12.03
CA LEU A 298 11.91 1.93 11.57
C LEU A 298 12.43 3.18 10.83
N SER A 299 12.12 3.29 9.53
CA SER A 299 12.72 4.28 8.63
C SER A 299 11.86 4.58 7.39
N THR A 300 12.07 5.75 6.79
CA THR A 300 11.30 6.25 5.64
C THR A 300 11.79 5.71 4.29
N SER A 301 12.96 5.08 4.20
CA SER A 301 13.50 4.57 2.93
C SER A 301 14.25 3.24 3.07
N ASN A 302 14.22 2.43 2.01
CA ASN A 302 14.96 1.15 1.93
C ASN A 302 16.47 1.34 2.08
N SER A 303 17.04 2.42 1.53
CA SER A 303 18.46 2.74 1.68
C SER A 303 18.83 3.03 3.13
N ALA A 304 17.99 3.76 3.86
CA ALA A 304 18.21 4.01 5.28
C ALA A 304 18.06 2.73 6.12
N ILE A 305 17.15 1.82 5.77
CA ILE A 305 17.06 0.49 6.41
C ILE A 305 18.34 -0.31 6.19
N GLN A 306 18.85 -0.40 4.95
CA GLN A 306 20.08 -1.13 4.68
C GLN A 306 21.27 -0.53 5.44
N ASN A 307 21.33 0.79 5.56
CA ASN A 307 22.36 1.47 6.35
C ASN A 307 22.22 1.18 7.86
N LEU A 308 21.00 1.13 8.39
CA LEU A 308 20.75 0.71 9.77
C LEU A 308 21.16 -0.74 9.98
N LYS A 309 20.74 -1.66 9.10
CA LYS A 309 21.12 -3.09 9.15
C LYS A 309 22.63 -3.31 9.17
N LYS A 310 23.37 -2.61 8.30
CA LYS A 310 24.83 -2.73 8.25
C LYS A 310 25.50 -2.24 9.53
N LYS A 311 24.92 -1.25 10.21
CA LYS A 311 25.49 -0.59 11.39
C LYS A 311 25.04 -1.22 12.71
N MET A 312 23.86 -1.83 12.74
CA MET A 312 23.24 -2.45 13.91
C MET A 312 23.55 -3.95 13.90
N GLN A 313 24.65 -4.37 14.53
CA GLN A 313 25.06 -5.78 14.63
C GLN A 313 24.27 -6.58 15.69
N ALA A 314 23.02 -6.19 15.97
CA ALA A 314 22.21 -6.73 17.06
C ALA A 314 21.35 -7.93 16.61
N ARG A 315 21.12 -8.90 17.51
CA ARG A 315 20.23 -10.06 17.25
C ARG A 315 18.81 -9.54 17.02
N THR A 316 18.33 -9.65 15.79
CA THR A 316 17.02 -9.13 15.36
C THR A 316 16.21 -10.24 14.71
N LYS A 317 14.94 -10.41 15.14
CA LYS A 317 14.07 -11.47 14.60
C LYS A 317 13.28 -11.03 13.38
N HIS A 318 12.83 -9.78 13.28
CA HIS A 318 11.95 -9.34 12.19
C HIS A 318 12.41 -8.03 11.53
N TYR A 319 12.49 -8.06 10.20
CA TYR A 319 12.59 -6.87 9.36
C TYR A 319 11.31 -6.75 8.56
N LEU A 320 10.51 -5.73 8.86
CA LEU A 320 9.28 -5.42 8.15
C LEU A 320 9.42 -4.01 7.57
N VAL A 321 8.82 -3.76 6.42
CA VAL A 321 8.79 -2.44 5.79
C VAL A 321 7.52 -1.75 6.27
N GLN A 322 7.66 -0.87 7.27
CA GLN A 322 6.81 0.28 7.62
C GLN A 322 6.89 0.51 9.11
N TYR A 323 7.63 1.52 9.57
CA TYR A 323 8.08 1.42 10.94
C TYR A 323 8.57 2.77 11.54
N LEU A 324 8.22 3.05 12.83
CA LEU A 324 8.33 4.26 13.70
C LEU A 324 9.47 4.38 14.79
N VAL A 325 10.74 4.71 14.49
CA VAL A 325 11.69 5.19 15.51
C VAL A 325 11.59 6.69 15.35
N ILE A 326 11.11 7.39 16.36
CA ILE A 326 10.92 8.84 16.29
C ILE A 326 12.30 9.51 16.26
N PHE A 327 12.83 9.68 15.06
CA PHE A 327 13.83 10.69 14.73
C PHE A 327 13.10 11.85 14.05
N VAL A 328 12.78 12.89 14.81
CA VAL A 328 12.34 14.16 14.24
C VAL A 328 13.57 14.79 13.60
N THR A 329 13.61 14.74 12.27
CA THR A 329 14.44 15.62 11.47
C THR A 329 13.51 16.61 10.79
N LYS A 330 13.57 17.88 11.20
CA LYS A 330 12.98 18.96 10.42
C LYS A 330 14.11 19.64 9.67
N LYS A 331 14.04 19.63 8.34
CA LYS A 331 14.71 20.63 7.50
C LYS A 331 14.00 21.96 7.73
N TRP A 332 14.78 23.01 7.92
CA TRP A 332 14.35 24.36 7.55
C TRP A 332 14.62 24.53 6.06
#